data_AF-L8WHU4-F1
#
_entry.id   AF-L8WHU4-F1
#
_cell.length_a   1.000
_cell.length_b   1.000
_cell.length_c   1.000
_cell.angle_alpha   90.00
_cell.angle_beta   90.00
_cell.angle_gamma   90.00
#
_symmetry.space_group_name_H-M   'P 1'
#
loop_
_entity.id
_entity.type
_entity.pdbx_description
1 polymer ?
#
loop_
_entity_poly.entity_id
_entity_poly.type
_entity_poly.pdbx_seq_one_letter_code
_entity_poly.pdbx_strand_id
1 'polypeptide(L)'
;MSATDAFVQRMGLGIDGLSLSDAALGEGMMDAMIDEAPVFEVDGGFFDPSTGKTVTRLGHPVLLTLAINPPNERTLQQPWSDASIVRRRAELLSHQMIMRAIVFVGRRDFNHAIQLLVGTRTALTNILNTSLPPPTSRTTRKELVTLAAVRVIQSAMADVSVLIDALEENPEGFGREWRPFGAQQAMVFRDQLSWTGRTTTEKIFWCADHSIELFGRSSDWAASS
;
A
#
# COMPACT_ATOMS: atom_id res chain seq x y z
N MET A 1 50.93 -4.36 -42.41
CA MET A 1 49.63 -4.63 -41.75
C MET A 1 49.94 -4.97 -40.30
N SER A 2 49.52 -4.12 -39.36
CA SER A 2 49.93 -4.21 -37.95
C SER A 2 49.11 -5.26 -37.20
N ALA A 3 49.69 -5.93 -36.20
CA ALA A 3 49.01 -6.93 -35.37
C ALA A 3 47.76 -6.38 -34.66
N THR A 4 47.72 -5.06 -34.43
CA THR A 4 46.56 -4.34 -33.92
C THR A 4 45.39 -4.28 -34.91
N ASP A 5 45.65 -4.19 -36.21
CA ASP A 5 44.58 -4.14 -37.23
C ASP A 5 43.85 -5.48 -37.34
N ALA A 6 44.58 -6.59 -37.24
CA ALA A 6 44.01 -7.94 -37.27
C ALA A 6 43.15 -8.24 -36.03
N PHE A 7 43.51 -7.69 -34.87
CA PHE A 7 42.73 -7.83 -33.64
C PHE A 7 41.40 -7.04 -33.70
N VAL A 8 41.45 -5.81 -34.21
CA VAL A 8 40.25 -4.95 -34.38
C VAL A 8 39.26 -5.57 -35.38
N GLN A 9 39.78 -6.20 -36.44
CA GLN A 9 38.95 -6.90 -37.42
C GLN A 9 38.33 -8.18 -36.85
N ARG A 10 39.05 -8.92 -35.99
CA ARG A 10 38.56 -10.15 -35.34
C ARG A 10 37.56 -9.89 -34.20
N MET A 11 37.63 -8.71 -33.57
CA MET A 11 36.70 -8.25 -32.53
C MET A 11 35.45 -7.56 -33.12
N GLY A 12 35.33 -7.46 -34.45
CA GLY A 12 34.14 -6.89 -35.09
C GLY A 12 33.95 -5.39 -34.90
N LEU A 13 34.99 -4.68 -34.45
CA LEU A 13 34.98 -3.23 -34.20
C LEU A 13 35.58 -2.44 -35.37
N GLY A 14 35.47 -2.98 -36.58
CA GLY A 14 35.78 -2.25 -37.81
C GLY A 14 34.71 -1.20 -38.10
N ILE A 15 35.10 -0.12 -38.75
CA ILE A 15 34.28 1.08 -39.02
C ILE A 15 33.04 0.76 -39.89
N ASP A 16 32.97 -0.43 -40.51
CA ASP A 16 31.78 -0.96 -41.19
C ASP A 16 30.70 -1.55 -40.25
N GLY A 17 31.00 -1.73 -38.95
CA GLY A 17 30.05 -2.23 -37.93
C GLY A 17 29.24 -1.15 -37.21
N LEU A 18 29.46 0.13 -37.52
CA LEU A 18 28.73 1.26 -36.92
C LEU A 18 27.72 1.90 -37.89
N SER A 19 27.42 1.23 -39.00
CA SER A 19 26.29 1.60 -39.85
C SER A 19 24.98 1.15 -39.21
N LEU A 20 24.26 2.08 -38.58
CA LEU A 20 22.87 1.92 -38.09
C LEU A 20 21.85 1.84 -39.24
N SER A 21 22.16 1.11 -40.30
CA SER A 21 21.29 0.95 -41.46
C SER A 21 21.33 -0.45 -42.04
N ASP A 22 21.14 -1.47 -41.21
CA ASP A 22 20.50 -2.68 -41.70
C ASP A 22 19.67 -3.37 -40.61
N ALA A 23 18.36 -3.25 -40.77
CA ALA A 23 17.34 -3.86 -39.97
C ALA A 23 17.14 -5.30 -40.44
N ALA A 24 17.66 -6.30 -39.72
CA ALA A 24 17.22 -7.70 -39.92
C ALA A 24 17.67 -8.75 -38.86
N LEU A 25 18.44 -8.43 -37.81
CA LEU A 25 18.99 -9.49 -36.92
C LEU A 25 19.01 -9.11 -35.43
N GLY A 26 17.89 -8.62 -34.86
CA GLY A 26 17.88 -8.32 -33.43
C GLY A 26 16.53 -8.16 -32.74
N GLU A 27 15.39 -8.28 -33.44
CA GLU A 27 14.08 -8.00 -32.83
C GLU A 27 13.57 -9.13 -31.92
N GLY A 28 14.10 -10.36 -32.06
CA GLY A 28 13.71 -11.51 -31.22
C GLY A 28 14.68 -11.89 -30.10
N MET A 29 15.89 -11.30 -30.07
CA MET A 29 16.92 -11.67 -29.08
C MET A 29 17.07 -10.63 -27.95
N MET A 30 16.68 -9.38 -28.18
CA MET A 30 16.59 -8.37 -27.11
C MET A 30 15.28 -8.43 -26.31
N ASP A 31 14.21 -9.00 -26.87
CA ASP A 31 12.93 -9.23 -26.16
C ASP A 31 13.02 -10.36 -25.12
N ALA A 32 14.09 -11.16 -25.18
CA ALA A 32 14.37 -12.23 -24.22
C ALA A 32 15.28 -11.80 -23.06
N MET A 33 15.79 -10.55 -23.06
CA MET A 33 16.46 -9.96 -21.91
C MET A 33 15.50 -9.05 -21.14
N ILE A 34 14.41 -9.64 -20.63
CA ILE A 34 13.70 -9.02 -19.52
C ILE A 34 14.65 -9.17 -18.33
N ASP A 35 15.31 -8.07 -17.95
CA ASP A 35 16.11 -7.97 -16.73
C ASP A 35 15.16 -7.96 -15.53
N GLU A 36 14.52 -9.10 -15.25
CA GLU A 36 13.69 -9.30 -14.08
C GLU A 36 14.58 -9.40 -12.84
N ALA A 37 15.09 -8.25 -12.39
CA ALA A 37 15.79 -8.17 -11.12
C ALA A 37 14.76 -8.27 -9.97
N PRO A 38 14.85 -9.27 -9.08
CA PRO A 38 13.98 -9.34 -7.91
C PRO A 38 14.26 -8.14 -7.00
N VAL A 39 13.30 -7.22 -6.90
CA VAL A 39 13.44 -5.98 -6.10
C VAL A 39 13.36 -6.28 -4.60
N PHE A 40 12.64 -7.33 -4.20
CA PHE A 40 12.47 -7.72 -2.80
C PHE A 40 12.00 -9.19 -2.69
N GLU A 41 12.74 -10.00 -1.94
CA GLU A 41 12.39 -11.38 -1.61
C GLU A 41 11.96 -11.45 -0.14
N VAL A 42 10.82 -12.10 0.13
CA VAL A 42 10.32 -12.34 1.49
C VAL A 42 10.22 -13.84 1.72
N ASP A 43 11.10 -14.38 2.56
CA ASP A 43 10.92 -15.72 3.10
C ASP A 43 9.95 -15.63 4.30
N GLY A 44 8.74 -16.15 4.10
CA GLY A 44 7.71 -16.20 5.14
C GLY A 44 7.70 -17.57 5.81
N GLY A 45 7.72 -17.57 7.14
CA GLY A 45 7.46 -18.76 7.94
C GLY A 45 6.36 -18.50 8.96
N PHE A 46 5.46 -19.45 9.15
CA PHE A 46 4.48 -19.41 10.24
C PHE A 46 4.46 -20.72 11.02
N PHE A 47 4.20 -20.62 12.32
CA PHE A 47 3.96 -21.78 13.18
C PHE A 47 2.46 -22.03 13.24
N ASP A 48 2.04 -23.22 12.85
CA ASP A 48 0.66 -23.67 13.01
C ASP A 48 0.51 -24.38 14.37
N PRO A 49 -0.16 -23.75 15.36
CA PRO A 49 -0.35 -24.33 16.68
C PRO A 49 -1.32 -25.51 16.68
N SER A 50 -2.17 -25.65 15.66
CA SER A 50 -3.13 -26.77 15.57
C SER A 50 -2.46 -28.07 15.11
N THR A 51 -1.40 -27.96 14.29
CA THR A 51 -0.64 -29.11 13.78
C THR A 51 0.74 -29.27 14.42
N GLY A 52 1.18 -28.30 15.23
CA GLY A 52 2.47 -28.30 15.91
C GLY A 52 3.66 -28.16 14.96
N LYS A 53 3.45 -27.63 13.76
CA LYS A 53 4.45 -27.57 12.69
C LYS A 53 4.82 -26.13 12.36
N THR A 54 6.11 -25.89 12.22
CA THR A 54 6.63 -24.68 11.60
C THR A 54 6.68 -24.89 10.09
N VAL A 55 5.92 -24.10 9.34
CA VAL A 55 5.99 -24.04 7.88
C VAL A 55 6.91 -22.88 7.53
N THR A 56 8.18 -23.17 7.23
CA THR A 56 9.12 -22.21 6.65
C THR A 56 9.18 -22.45 5.15
N ARG A 57 9.08 -21.37 4.36
CA ARG A 57 8.91 -21.35 2.90
C ARG A 57 7.47 -21.62 2.46
N LEU A 58 6.79 -20.56 2.02
CA LEU A 58 5.67 -20.70 1.09
C LEU A 58 6.20 -21.42 -0.15
N GLY A 59 5.72 -22.63 -0.45
CA GLY A 59 6.19 -23.45 -1.57
C GLY A 59 6.05 -22.76 -2.95
N HIS A 60 5.35 -21.64 -2.98
CA HIS A 60 5.34 -20.66 -4.06
C HIS A 60 5.77 -19.31 -3.46
N PRO A 61 7.06 -18.95 -3.50
CA PRO A 61 7.44 -17.57 -3.20
C PRO A 61 6.60 -16.67 -4.10
N VAL A 62 5.78 -15.81 -3.51
CA VAL A 62 5.02 -14.82 -4.27
C VAL A 62 6.02 -13.75 -4.67
N LEU A 63 6.58 -13.91 -5.87
CA LEU A 63 7.39 -12.86 -6.48
C LEU A 63 6.46 -11.66 -6.64
N LEU A 64 6.72 -10.57 -5.92
CA LEU A 64 6.12 -9.29 -6.26
C LEU A 64 6.82 -8.81 -7.53
N THR A 65 6.39 -9.32 -8.67
CA THR A 65 6.88 -8.87 -9.97
C THR A 65 6.32 -7.48 -10.24
N LEU A 66 7.13 -6.45 -10.00
CA LEU A 66 6.84 -5.09 -10.45
C LEU A 66 7.19 -5.00 -11.94
N ALA A 67 6.24 -5.33 -12.80
CA ALA A 67 6.37 -5.06 -14.23
C ALA A 67 6.27 -3.54 -14.46
N ILE A 68 7.42 -2.89 -14.68
CA ILE A 68 7.47 -1.51 -15.15
C ILE A 68 7.23 -1.58 -16.66
N ASN A 69 5.96 -1.49 -17.07
CA ASN A 69 5.65 -1.37 -18.48
C ASN A 69 6.14 0.01 -18.96
N PRO A 70 7.00 0.09 -19.99
CA PRO A 70 7.22 1.35 -20.67
C PRO A 70 5.87 1.87 -21.16
N PRO A 71 5.63 3.20 -21.17
CA PRO A 71 4.37 3.77 -21.61
C PRO A 71 4.12 3.34 -23.05
N ASN A 72 3.26 2.34 -23.23
CA ASN A 72 2.95 1.78 -24.53
C ASN A 72 1.95 2.73 -25.19
N GLU A 73 2.33 3.37 -26.30
CA GLU A 73 1.54 4.40 -27.00
C GLU A 73 0.15 3.90 -27.49
N ARG A 74 -0.16 2.60 -27.33
CA ARG A 74 -1.38 1.96 -27.85
C ARG A 74 -2.44 1.63 -26.81
N THR A 75 -2.21 1.85 -25.51
CA THR A 75 -3.26 1.72 -24.49
C THR A 75 -3.75 3.10 -24.06
N LEU A 76 -4.77 3.61 -24.76
CA LEU A 76 -5.55 4.81 -24.38
C LEU A 76 -6.36 4.63 -23.07
N GLN A 77 -6.19 3.51 -22.36
CA GLN A 77 -6.75 3.29 -21.04
C GLN A 77 -5.63 3.31 -20.02
N GLN A 78 -5.61 4.35 -19.18
CA GLN A 78 -4.82 4.39 -17.96
C GLN A 78 -4.99 3.05 -17.22
N PRO A 79 -3.95 2.23 -17.03
CA PRO A 79 -4.09 1.02 -16.22
C PRO A 79 -4.34 1.47 -14.78
N TRP A 80 -5.60 1.41 -14.33
CA TRP A 80 -5.91 1.65 -12.92
C TRP A 80 -5.10 0.69 -12.05
N SER A 81 -4.54 1.21 -10.96
CA SER A 81 -3.81 0.39 -10.00
C SER A 81 -4.76 -0.61 -9.34
N ASP A 82 -4.24 -1.77 -8.92
CA ASP A 82 -5.03 -2.75 -8.18
C ASP A 82 -5.64 -2.09 -6.92
N ALA A 83 -6.97 -2.15 -6.82
CA ALA A 83 -7.72 -1.50 -5.75
C ALA A 83 -7.30 -1.97 -4.35
N SER A 84 -6.86 -3.22 -4.20
CA SER A 84 -6.37 -3.76 -2.93
C SER A 84 -5.05 -3.09 -2.50
N ILE A 85 -4.16 -2.83 -3.46
CA ILE A 85 -2.88 -2.15 -3.24
C ILE A 85 -3.12 -0.67 -2.92
N VAL A 86 -3.99 -0.01 -3.70
CA VAL A 86 -4.36 1.39 -3.48
C VAL A 86 -4.97 1.58 -2.09
N ARG A 87 -5.89 0.69 -1.70
CA ARG A 87 -6.46 0.65 -0.35
C ARG A 87 -5.37 0.55 0.71
N ARG A 88 -4.46 -0.44 0.61
CA ARG A 88 -3.43 -0.65 1.62
C ARG A 88 -2.47 0.54 1.74
N ARG A 89 -2.11 1.16 0.61
CA ARG A 89 -1.29 2.38 0.60
C ARG A 89 -2.01 3.54 1.29
N ALA A 90 -3.30 3.71 1.05
CA ALA A 90 -4.10 4.75 1.70
C ALA A 90 -4.22 4.51 3.22
N GLU A 91 -4.44 3.26 3.66
CA GLU A 91 -4.44 2.90 5.08
C GLU A 91 -3.10 3.24 5.75
N LEU A 92 -1.98 2.79 5.16
CA LEU A 92 -0.65 3.03 5.71
C LEU A 92 -0.26 4.52 5.70
N LEU A 93 -0.66 5.26 4.67
CA LEU A 93 -0.50 6.71 4.62
C LEU A 93 -1.26 7.37 5.78
N SER A 94 -2.54 7.04 5.96
CA SER A 94 -3.36 7.57 7.05
C SER A 94 -2.76 7.26 8.42
N HIS A 95 -2.34 6.02 8.66
CA HIS A 95 -1.62 5.62 9.87
C HIS A 95 -0.40 6.51 10.13
N GLN A 96 0.51 6.61 9.14
CA GLN A 96 1.76 7.34 9.30
C GLN A 96 1.51 8.84 9.53
N MET A 97 0.58 9.44 8.79
CA MET A 97 0.31 10.87 8.89
C MET A 97 -0.39 11.23 10.21
N ILE A 98 -1.33 10.41 10.69
CA ILE A 98 -1.97 10.60 11.99
C ILE A 98 -0.94 10.50 13.11
N MET A 99 -0.07 9.47 13.09
CA MET A 99 0.98 9.32 14.11
C MET A 99 1.96 10.49 14.12
N ARG A 100 2.36 10.98 12.94
CA ARG A 100 3.20 12.19 12.83
C ARG A 100 2.49 13.44 13.34
N ALA A 101 1.21 13.63 13.02
CA ALA A 101 0.42 14.75 13.52
C ALA A 101 0.35 14.75 15.05
N ILE A 102 0.13 13.58 15.68
CA ILE A 102 0.15 13.43 17.14
C ILE A 102 1.51 13.84 17.73
N VAL A 103 2.62 13.52 17.05
CA VAL A 103 3.97 13.95 17.48
C VAL A 103 4.12 15.48 17.39
N PHE A 104 3.64 16.12 16.32
CA PHE A 104 3.64 17.58 16.20
C PHE A 104 2.80 18.24 17.30
N VAL A 105 1.62 17.71 17.60
CA VAL A 105 0.77 18.16 18.71
C VAL A 105 1.50 18.01 20.05
N GLY A 106 2.21 16.89 20.27
CA GLY A 106 3.04 16.69 21.46
C GLY A 106 4.17 17.71 21.63
N ARG A 107 4.63 18.31 20.53
CA ARG A 107 5.62 19.41 20.51
C ARG A 107 4.98 20.80 20.58
N ARG A 108 3.65 20.88 20.75
CA ARG A 108 2.84 22.11 20.67
C ARG A 108 2.90 22.81 19.31
N ASP A 109 3.18 22.07 18.26
CA ASP A 109 3.23 22.58 16.90
C ASP A 109 1.93 22.26 16.15
N PHE A 110 0.87 22.96 16.53
CA PHE A 110 -0.49 22.67 16.05
C PHE A 110 -0.69 23.05 14.58
N ASN A 111 -0.06 24.13 14.10
CA ASN A 111 -0.18 24.57 12.72
C ASN A 111 0.35 23.53 11.74
N HIS A 112 1.53 22.96 12.02
CA HIS A 112 2.08 21.90 11.17
C HIS A 112 1.27 20.60 11.27
N ALA A 113 0.72 20.28 12.45
CA ALA A 113 -0.18 19.14 12.59
C ALA A 113 -1.45 19.27 11.73
N ILE A 114 -2.10 20.44 11.75
CA ILE A 114 -3.28 20.74 10.93
C ILE A 114 -2.93 20.68 9.44
N GLN A 115 -1.87 21.36 9.01
CA GLN A 115 -1.43 21.34 7.61
C GLN A 115 -1.14 19.92 7.11
N LEU A 116 -0.51 19.10 7.94
CA LEU A 116 -0.22 17.70 7.61
C LEU A 116 -1.51 16.89 7.42
N LEU A 117 -2.48 17.04 8.32
CA LEU A 117 -3.76 16.32 8.25
C LEU A 117 -4.63 16.80 7.07
N VAL A 118 -4.68 18.11 6.81
CA VAL A 118 -5.37 18.68 5.64
C VAL A 118 -4.74 18.19 4.34
N GLY A 119 -3.40 18.16 4.27
CA GLY A 119 -2.66 17.58 3.15
C GLY A 119 -2.97 16.09 2.97
N THR A 120 -3.09 15.34 4.06
CA THR A 120 -3.45 13.92 4.05
C THR A 120 -4.86 13.71 3.49
N ARG A 121 -5.84 14.48 3.95
CA ARG A 121 -7.22 14.43 3.44
C ARG A 121 -7.25 14.69 1.93
N THR A 122 -6.51 15.70 1.48
CA THR A 122 -6.41 16.06 0.06
C THR A 122 -5.76 14.96 -0.77
N ALA A 123 -4.69 14.34 -0.26
CA ALA A 123 -4.06 13.20 -0.91
C ALA A 123 -5.01 12.00 -1.04
N LEU A 124 -5.79 11.70 0.00
CA LEU A 124 -6.79 10.63 -0.03
C LEU A 124 -7.91 10.91 -1.06
N THR A 125 -8.39 12.15 -1.16
CA THR A 125 -9.34 12.56 -2.22
C THR A 125 -8.74 12.35 -3.61
N ASN A 126 -7.49 12.72 -3.81
CA ASN A 126 -6.80 12.55 -5.09
C ASN A 126 -6.64 11.06 -5.44
N ILE A 127 -6.28 10.22 -4.48
CA ILE A 127 -6.20 8.76 -4.66
C ILE A 127 -7.56 8.20 -5.11
N LEU A 128 -8.65 8.61 -4.46
CA LEU A 128 -10.00 8.17 -4.80
C LEU A 128 -10.39 8.53 -6.25
N ASN A 129 -10.04 9.74 -6.69
CA ASN A 129 -10.42 10.25 -8.01
C ASN A 129 -9.54 9.74 -9.17
N THR A 130 -8.29 9.36 -8.89
CA THR A 130 -7.29 9.07 -9.93
C THR A 130 -6.87 7.61 -10.00
N SER A 131 -6.87 6.91 -8.86
CA SER A 131 -6.24 5.59 -8.74
C SER A 131 -7.22 4.42 -8.79
N LEU A 132 -8.52 4.69 -8.79
CA LEU A 132 -9.58 3.68 -8.79
C LEU A 132 -10.52 3.86 -9.99
N PRO A 133 -11.02 2.76 -10.59
CA PRO A 133 -11.98 2.84 -11.67
C PRO A 133 -13.35 3.33 -11.15
N PRO A 134 -14.13 4.07 -11.96
CA PRO A 134 -15.45 4.53 -11.57
C PRO A 134 -16.40 3.34 -11.33
N PRO A 135 -17.37 3.48 -10.39
CA PRO A 135 -18.34 2.42 -10.12
C PRO A 135 -19.22 2.18 -11.36
N THR A 136 -19.22 0.95 -11.81
CA THR A 136 -20.04 0.41 -12.90
C THR A 136 -21.28 -0.29 -12.31
N SER A 137 -22.37 -0.38 -13.07
CA SER A 137 -23.63 -0.97 -12.62
C SER A 137 -23.62 -2.51 -12.50
N ARG A 138 -22.51 -3.16 -12.87
CA ARG A 138 -22.33 -4.61 -12.75
C ARG A 138 -21.65 -4.91 -11.41
N THR A 139 -21.86 -6.11 -10.89
CA THR A 139 -21.30 -6.58 -9.61
C THR A 139 -20.39 -7.79 -9.84
N THR A 140 -19.22 -7.53 -10.40
CA THR A 140 -18.11 -8.44 -10.54
C THR A 140 -17.30 -8.50 -9.24
N ARG A 141 -16.57 -9.60 -9.02
CA ARG A 141 -15.66 -9.73 -7.87
C ARG A 141 -14.64 -8.59 -7.80
N LYS A 142 -14.16 -8.12 -8.95
CA LYS A 142 -13.22 -6.98 -9.04
C LYS A 142 -13.88 -5.68 -8.55
N GLU A 143 -15.11 -5.41 -8.96
CA GLU A 143 -15.86 -4.23 -8.50
C GLU A 143 -16.15 -4.28 -6.99
N LEU A 144 -16.40 -5.45 -6.40
CA LEU A 144 -16.54 -5.58 -4.95
C LEU A 144 -15.27 -5.17 -4.19
N VAL A 145 -14.09 -5.55 -4.69
CA VAL A 145 -12.80 -5.14 -4.10
C VAL A 145 -12.60 -3.64 -4.25
N THR A 146 -12.95 -3.06 -5.41
CA THR A 146 -12.92 -1.61 -5.64
C THR A 146 -13.85 -0.87 -4.67
N LEU A 147 -15.09 -1.32 -4.52
CA LEU A 147 -16.05 -0.71 -3.59
C LEU A 147 -15.58 -0.80 -2.13
N ALA A 148 -14.97 -1.92 -1.74
CA ALA A 148 -14.36 -2.06 -0.42
C ALA A 148 -13.20 -1.08 -0.22
N ALA A 149 -12.35 -0.89 -1.24
CA ALA A 149 -11.28 0.10 -1.21
C ALA A 149 -11.80 1.53 -1.05
N VAL A 150 -12.80 1.91 -1.87
CA VAL A 150 -13.47 3.23 -1.79
C VAL A 150 -14.00 3.47 -0.38
N ARG A 151 -14.72 2.49 0.18
CA ARG A 151 -15.33 2.61 1.52
C ARG A 151 -14.29 2.86 2.60
N VAL A 152 -13.15 2.18 2.55
CA VAL A 152 -12.06 2.34 3.51
C VAL A 152 -11.40 3.72 3.37
N ILE A 153 -11.12 4.16 2.14
CA ILE A 153 -10.52 5.47 1.89
C ILE A 153 -11.43 6.59 2.39
N GLN A 154 -12.73 6.51 2.12
CA GLN A 154 -13.71 7.47 2.62
C GLN A 154 -13.81 7.49 4.14
N SER A 155 -13.72 6.32 4.78
CA SER A 155 -13.73 6.22 6.24
C SER A 155 -12.47 6.84 6.86
N ALA A 156 -11.31 6.61 6.25
CA ALA A 156 -10.07 7.27 6.65
C ALA A 156 -10.12 8.79 6.50
N MET A 157 -10.71 9.30 5.41
CA MET A 157 -10.93 10.74 5.23
C MET A 157 -11.84 11.34 6.32
N ALA A 158 -12.87 10.60 6.74
CA ALA A 158 -13.75 11.02 7.82
C ALA A 158 -13.00 11.11 9.16
N ASP A 159 -12.23 10.08 9.51
CA ASP A 159 -11.44 10.09 10.75
C ASP A 159 -10.39 11.21 10.78
N VAL A 160 -9.73 11.47 9.64
CA VAL A 160 -8.79 12.58 9.50
C VAL A 160 -9.52 13.93 9.65
N SER A 161 -10.72 14.08 9.09
CA SER A 161 -11.51 15.32 9.25
C SER A 161 -11.86 15.57 10.71
N VAL A 162 -12.28 14.55 11.46
CA VAL A 162 -12.55 14.67 12.90
C VAL A 162 -11.32 15.17 13.67
N LEU A 163 -10.12 14.71 13.31
CA LEU A 163 -8.88 15.18 13.94
C LEU A 163 -8.52 16.61 13.57
N ILE A 164 -8.82 17.05 12.33
CA ILE A 164 -8.63 18.43 11.89
C ILE A 164 -9.55 19.35 12.68
N ASP A 165 -10.85 19.04 12.69
CA ASP A 165 -11.87 19.84 13.38
C ASP A 165 -11.52 19.97 14.88
N ALA A 166 -11.10 18.87 15.52
CA ALA A 166 -10.66 18.87 16.91
C ALA A 166 -9.45 19.78 17.18
N LEU A 167 -8.49 19.85 16.25
CA LEU A 167 -7.33 20.73 16.37
C LEU A 167 -7.66 22.19 16.10
N GLU A 168 -8.62 22.47 15.21
CA GLU A 168 -9.07 23.82 14.91
C GLU A 168 -9.92 24.41 16.04
N GLU A 169 -10.80 23.61 16.66
CA GLU A 169 -11.67 24.05 17.75
C GLU A 169 -10.94 24.25 19.09
N ASN A 170 -10.15 23.26 19.52
CA ASN A 170 -9.46 23.31 20.81
C ASN A 170 -8.13 22.54 20.78
N PRO A 171 -7.04 23.17 20.31
CA PRO A 171 -5.72 22.55 20.25
C PRO A 171 -5.20 22.08 21.61
N GLU A 172 -5.51 22.81 22.70
CA GLU A 172 -5.04 22.47 24.05
C GLU A 172 -5.78 21.26 24.64
N GLY A 173 -7.06 21.09 24.28
CA GLY A 173 -7.88 19.93 24.68
C GLY A 173 -7.56 18.63 23.95
N PHE A 174 -6.85 18.72 22.81
CA PHE A 174 -6.56 17.58 21.94
C PHE A 174 -5.90 16.40 22.68
N GLY A 175 -4.99 16.69 23.62
CA GLY A 175 -4.22 15.66 24.31
C GLY A 175 -5.05 14.68 25.15
N ARG A 176 -6.20 15.12 25.68
CA ARG A 176 -7.03 14.32 26.59
C ARG A 176 -8.02 13.42 25.85
N GLU A 177 -8.68 13.96 24.83
CA GLU A 177 -9.83 13.31 24.17
C GLU A 177 -9.46 12.77 22.79
N TRP A 178 -8.74 13.56 22.01
CA TRP A 178 -8.52 13.30 20.58
C TRP A 178 -7.23 12.55 20.27
N ARG A 179 -6.20 12.69 21.12
CA ARG A 179 -4.96 11.92 20.99
C ARG A 179 -5.18 10.40 21.10
N PRO A 180 -5.94 9.87 22.08
CA PRO A 180 -6.26 8.44 22.13
C PRO A 180 -7.07 7.99 20.90
N PHE A 181 -8.04 8.80 20.48
CA PHE A 181 -8.83 8.54 19.27
C PHE A 181 -7.94 8.41 18.02
N GLY A 182 -7.07 9.39 17.77
CA GLY A 182 -6.16 9.36 16.63
C GLY A 182 -5.18 8.20 16.69
N ALA A 183 -4.62 7.90 17.87
CA ALA A 183 -3.74 6.75 18.05
C ALA A 183 -4.46 5.42 17.74
N GLN A 184 -5.72 5.29 18.19
CA GLN A 184 -6.55 4.13 17.90
C GLN A 184 -6.81 3.98 16.41
N GLN A 185 -7.29 5.02 15.71
CA GLN A 185 -7.54 4.93 14.27
C GLN A 185 -6.25 4.59 13.51
N ALA A 186 -5.12 5.17 13.90
CA ALA A 186 -3.83 4.83 13.32
C ALA A 186 -3.48 3.34 13.50
N MET A 187 -3.71 2.75 14.68
CA MET A 187 -3.47 1.31 14.88
C MET A 187 -4.42 0.47 14.02
N VAL A 188 -5.70 0.85 13.92
CA VAL A 188 -6.68 0.13 13.10
C VAL A 188 -6.24 0.11 11.63
N PHE A 189 -5.77 1.22 11.07
CA PHE A 189 -5.24 1.24 9.70
C PHE A 189 -3.98 0.37 9.52
N ARG A 190 -3.10 0.32 10.52
CA ARG A 190 -1.89 -0.51 10.46
C ARG A 190 -2.24 -1.99 10.49
N ASP A 191 -3.03 -2.39 11.48
CA ASP A 191 -3.26 -3.80 11.81
C ASP A 191 -4.46 -4.39 11.07
N GLN A 192 -5.31 -3.55 10.46
CA GLN A 192 -6.57 -3.95 9.84
C GLN A 192 -7.51 -4.66 10.81
N LEU A 193 -7.44 -4.26 12.09
CA LEU A 193 -8.18 -4.86 13.19
C LEU A 193 -8.75 -3.75 14.07
N SER A 194 -10.00 -3.93 14.51
CA SER A 194 -10.64 -3.03 15.47
C SER A 194 -11.25 -3.81 16.64
N TRP A 195 -11.21 -3.18 17.81
CA TRP A 195 -11.75 -3.71 19.07
C TRP A 195 -13.01 -2.95 19.52
N THR A 196 -13.45 -1.98 18.73
CA THR A 196 -14.67 -1.21 18.93
C THR A 196 -15.36 -1.01 17.59
N GLY A 197 -16.60 -0.52 17.60
CA GLY A 197 -17.36 -0.17 16.40
C GLY A 197 -17.87 1.27 16.44
N ARG A 198 -17.08 2.20 17.02
CA ARG A 198 -17.49 3.60 17.22
C ARG A 198 -17.37 4.39 15.94
N THR A 199 -16.28 4.21 15.18
CA THR A 199 -16.07 4.87 13.89
C THR A 199 -16.48 4.00 12.71
N THR A 200 -16.63 4.61 11.53
CA THR A 200 -16.89 3.86 10.29
C THR A 200 -15.71 2.95 9.95
N THR A 201 -14.48 3.43 10.15
CA THR A 201 -13.25 2.64 9.97
C THR A 201 -13.25 1.42 10.89
N GLU A 202 -13.51 1.63 12.17
CA GLU A 202 -13.61 0.57 13.15
C GLU A 202 -14.66 -0.47 12.77
N LYS A 203 -15.85 -0.06 12.33
CA LYS A 203 -16.90 -0.99 11.87
C LYS A 203 -16.48 -1.82 10.65
N ILE A 204 -15.60 -1.30 9.79
CA ILE A 204 -15.12 -2.03 8.61
C ILE A 204 -14.14 -3.13 9.00
N PHE A 205 -13.29 -2.88 10.00
CA PHE A 205 -12.29 -3.83 10.49
C PHE A 205 -12.76 -4.65 11.70
N TRP A 206 -14.05 -4.54 12.04
CA TRP A 206 -14.70 -5.32 13.08
C TRP A 206 -15.10 -6.68 12.49
N CYS A 207 -14.25 -7.70 12.68
CA CYS A 207 -14.55 -9.07 12.25
C CYS A 207 -15.09 -9.91 13.42
N ALA A 208 -16.14 -10.69 13.15
CA ALA A 208 -16.78 -11.59 14.12
C ALA A 208 -15.84 -12.66 14.68
N ASP A 209 -14.80 -13.07 13.95
CA ASP A 209 -13.85 -14.09 14.44
C ASP A 209 -13.08 -13.63 15.69
N HIS A 210 -12.88 -12.32 15.86
CA HIS A 210 -12.25 -11.76 17.07
C HIS A 210 -13.22 -11.57 18.23
N SER A 211 -14.55 -11.53 17.99
CA SER A 211 -15.51 -11.52 19.08
C SER A 211 -15.50 -12.85 19.86
N ILE A 212 -15.17 -13.95 19.17
CA ILE A 212 -14.98 -15.27 19.76
C ILE A 212 -13.71 -15.31 20.62
N GLU A 213 -12.59 -14.77 20.13
CA GLU A 213 -11.34 -14.66 20.91
C GLU A 213 -11.51 -13.74 22.14
N LEU A 214 -12.17 -12.60 21.96
CA LEU A 214 -12.50 -11.67 23.04
C LEU A 214 -13.42 -12.30 24.08
N PHE A 215 -14.42 -13.05 23.64
CA PHE A 215 -15.29 -13.82 24.52
C PHE A 215 -14.50 -14.84 25.33
N GLY A 216 -13.58 -15.58 24.70
CA GLY A 216 -12.69 -16.52 25.38
C GLY A 216 -11.82 -15.84 26.45
N ARG A 217 -11.16 -14.73 26.10
CA ARG A 217 -10.36 -13.95 27.06
C ARG A 217 -11.20 -13.39 28.21
N SER A 218 -12.43 -12.97 27.93
CA SER A 218 -13.36 -12.49 28.95
C SER A 218 -13.82 -13.62 29.87
N SER A 219 -14.08 -14.82 29.34
CA SER A 219 -14.46 -15.98 30.16
C SER A 219 -13.30 -16.44 31.03
N ASP A 220 -12.07 -16.43 30.52
CA ASP A 220 -10.88 -16.81 31.27
C ASP A 220 -10.60 -15.82 32.41
N TRP A 221 -10.78 -14.52 32.17
CA TRP A 221 -10.68 -13.50 33.20
C TRP A 221 -11.76 -13.66 34.28
N ALA A 222 -13.01 -13.90 33.88
CA ALA A 222 -14.11 -14.13 34.82
C ALA A 222 -13.92 -15.42 35.65
N ALA A 223 -13.28 -16.45 35.09
CA ALA A 223 -12.93 -17.67 35.81
C ALA A 223 -11.71 -17.52 36.73
N SER A 224 -10.90 -16.47 36.53
CA SER A 224 -9.73 -16.14 37.37
C SER A 224 -10.02 -15.21 38.55
N SER A 225 -11.27 -14.76 38.68
CA SER A 225 -11.78 -13.91 39.78
C SER A 225 -12.56 -14.75 40.80
#